data_AF-A0A2E2U926-F1
#
_entry.id   AF-A0A2E2U926-F1
#
_cell.length_a   1.000
_cell.length_b   1.000
_cell.length_c   1.000
_cell.angle_alpha   90.00
_cell.angle_beta   90.00
_cell.angle_gamma   90.00
#
_symmetry.space_group_name_H-M   'P 1'
#
loop_
_entity.id
_entity.type
_entity.pdbx_description
1 polymer ?
#
loop_
_entity_poly.entity_id
_entity_poly.type
_entity_poly.pdbx_seq_one_letter_code
_entity_poly.pdbx_strand_id
1 'polypeptide(L)'
;MKNLFALMMTLLALDSYACLIQNGLRYCRQDRVIYNSSEVTLFATLPNGTAKVKYQNNSDFYDRSIEDLAVTSGCTRNGYCVGQEVIYSSSLVTITGIMQNGDVKVQYRNNSDHYTRKTEDLAVLFGCVDEGFCVGDRAIYSSSLITIHGIHPNGNVKVRYRNNSDYYDRDPRELAYTTGCNDFDYCVGDEAIYGSSLVTIAGIQQDNNVKVRYRNNSDYYTRDAMELAILDTSGRQSDFRRYPELGYSFKARALNLAESLIQHTRSIEGYLTNSEEVDIDAIKSKAIRLRSKINSQASISEVRTAMFELWQQLQLANYYFDEAMETDNLDWFAESFLTSQYSLNEMIRFLDQDFSGHQSQLY
;
A
#
# COMPACT_ATOMS: atom_id res chain seq x y z
N MET A 1 72.96 24.55 16.75
CA MET A 1 72.46 23.37 15.99
C MET A 1 71.20 22.71 16.57
N LYS A 2 70.86 22.85 17.87
CA LYS A 2 69.62 22.27 18.45
C LYS A 2 68.31 22.96 18.01
N ASN A 3 68.34 24.23 17.59
CA ASN A 3 67.13 24.96 17.17
C ASN A 3 66.75 24.76 15.69
N LEU A 4 67.64 24.18 14.87
CA LEU A 4 67.33 23.90 13.46
C LEU A 4 66.51 22.60 13.31
N PHE A 5 66.72 21.63 14.20
CA PHE A 5 65.98 20.37 14.20
C PHE A 5 64.52 20.52 14.68
N ALA A 6 64.25 21.46 15.60
CA ALA A 6 62.88 21.75 16.05
C ALA A 6 62.04 22.48 14.97
N LEU A 7 62.68 23.33 14.16
CA LEU A 7 62.03 24.01 13.03
C LEU A 7 61.81 23.06 11.83
N MET A 8 62.68 22.07 11.65
CA MET A 8 62.58 21.09 10.57
C MET A 8 61.61 19.94 10.92
N MET A 9 61.42 19.61 12.20
CA MET A 9 60.34 18.71 12.64
C MET A 9 58.94 19.36 12.63
N THR A 10 58.83 20.69 12.69
CA THR A 10 57.54 21.39 12.51
C THR A 10 57.21 21.62 11.04
N LEU A 11 58.21 21.68 10.15
CA LEU A 11 57.96 21.72 8.69
C LEU A 11 57.55 20.36 8.09
N LEU A 12 57.82 19.24 8.76
CA LEU A 12 57.45 17.89 8.31
C LEU A 12 56.05 17.42 8.78
N ALA A 13 55.30 18.27 9.49
CA ALA A 13 53.91 18.00 9.89
C ALA A 13 52.88 18.78 9.05
N LEU A 14 53.31 19.43 7.97
CA LEU A 14 52.45 20.18 7.04
C LEU A 14 52.11 19.42 5.76
N ASP A 15 52.24 18.09 5.77
CA ASP A 15 51.37 17.25 4.94
C ASP A 15 49.98 17.26 5.57
N SER A 16 49.34 18.44 5.56
CA SER A 16 47.90 18.55 5.68
C SER A 16 47.32 17.53 4.72
N TYR A 17 46.67 16.50 5.25
CA TYR A 17 46.12 15.40 4.46
C TYR A 17 45.42 15.98 3.23
N ALA A 18 45.84 15.54 2.04
CA ALA A 18 45.27 16.02 0.78
C ALA A 18 43.74 15.88 0.78
N CYS A 19 43.24 14.86 1.51
CA CYS A 19 41.85 14.69 1.87
C CYS A 19 41.69 14.05 3.25
N LEU A 20 40.66 14.45 3.97
CA LEU A 20 40.13 13.72 5.12
C LEU A 20 38.93 12.87 4.67
N ILE A 21 38.81 11.65 5.16
CA ILE A 21 37.60 10.84 5.00
C ILE A 21 37.00 10.62 6.39
N GLN A 22 35.75 11.04 6.58
CA GLN A 22 35.03 10.91 7.84
C GLN A 22 33.57 10.56 7.56
N ASN A 23 33.06 9.51 8.23
CA ASN A 23 31.72 8.95 8.00
C ASN A 23 31.41 8.61 6.54
N GLY A 24 32.43 8.31 5.74
CA GLY A 24 32.29 8.01 4.31
C GLY A 24 32.24 9.25 3.41
N LEU A 25 32.26 10.46 3.97
CA LEU A 25 32.39 11.70 3.23
C LEU A 25 33.87 12.07 3.08
N ARG A 26 34.24 12.60 1.92
CA ARG A 26 35.60 12.99 1.58
C ARG A 26 35.69 14.51 1.51
N TYR A 27 36.64 15.08 2.24
CA TYR A 27 36.93 16.50 2.30
C TYR A 27 38.35 16.73 1.82
N CYS A 28 38.52 17.11 0.56
CA CYS A 28 39.82 17.41 -0.02
C CYS A 28 40.12 18.89 -0.07
N ARG A 29 41.41 19.20 -0.10
CA ARG A 29 41.88 20.55 -0.43
C ARG A 29 41.32 20.95 -1.80
N GLN A 30 40.86 22.21 -1.89
CA GLN A 30 40.17 22.85 -3.01
C GLN A 30 38.73 22.38 -3.27
N ASP A 31 38.19 21.46 -2.48
CA ASP A 31 36.77 21.11 -2.60
C ASP A 31 35.88 22.30 -2.27
N ARG A 32 34.76 22.39 -2.98
CA ARG A 32 33.65 23.28 -2.63
C ARG A 32 32.81 22.57 -1.59
N VAL A 33 32.50 23.25 -0.50
CA VAL A 33 31.62 22.76 0.57
C VAL A 33 30.64 23.86 0.94
N ILE A 34 29.51 23.51 1.55
CA ILE A 34 28.54 24.48 2.05
C ILE A 34 28.72 24.62 3.56
N TYR A 35 28.88 25.85 4.02
CA TYR A 35 28.83 26.21 5.43
C TYR A 35 27.71 27.23 5.63
N ASN A 36 26.80 26.96 6.57
CA ASN A 36 25.54 27.69 6.72
C ASN A 36 24.75 27.73 5.39
N SER A 37 24.72 28.89 4.74
CA SER A 37 24.04 29.16 3.46
C SER A 37 25.02 29.64 2.38
N SER A 38 26.32 29.42 2.55
CA SER A 38 27.34 29.89 1.61
C SER A 38 28.23 28.76 1.16
N GLU A 39 28.55 28.77 -0.13
CA GLU A 39 29.62 27.94 -0.68
C GLU A 39 30.99 28.51 -0.27
N VAL A 40 31.85 27.64 0.25
CA VAL A 40 33.22 27.97 0.67
C VAL A 40 34.20 26.95 0.08
N THR A 41 35.43 27.37 -0.15
CA THR A 41 36.50 26.48 -0.60
C THR A 41 37.29 25.94 0.58
N LEU A 42 37.46 24.63 0.64
CA LEU A 42 38.26 23.97 1.67
C LEU A 42 39.76 24.10 1.35
N PHE A 43 40.55 24.61 2.29
CA PHE A 43 41.99 24.82 2.08
C PHE A 43 42.85 23.76 2.78
N ALA A 44 42.46 23.37 3.99
CA ALA A 44 43.11 22.31 4.74
C ALA A 44 42.14 21.70 5.76
N THR A 45 42.24 20.41 6.00
CA THR A 45 41.63 19.73 7.15
C THR A 45 42.67 19.55 8.25
N LEU A 46 42.28 19.79 9.50
CA LEU A 46 43.15 19.74 10.67
C LEU A 46 42.80 18.51 11.53
N PRO A 47 43.78 17.93 12.27
CA PRO A 47 43.55 16.72 13.07
C PRO A 47 42.52 16.86 14.20
N ASN A 48 42.22 18.09 14.62
CA ASN A 48 41.25 18.39 15.67
C ASN A 48 39.79 18.42 15.18
N GLY A 49 39.50 17.92 13.97
CA GLY A 49 38.15 17.90 13.41
C GLY A 49 37.68 19.25 12.86
N THR A 50 38.60 20.21 12.66
CA THR A 50 38.31 21.50 12.02
C THR A 50 38.89 21.58 10.61
N ALA A 51 38.32 22.43 9.77
CA ALA A 51 38.85 22.75 8.45
C ALA A 51 39.04 24.25 8.31
N LYS A 52 40.12 24.62 7.62
CA LYS A 52 40.35 25.97 7.11
C LYS A 52 39.56 26.15 5.83
N VAL A 53 38.62 27.09 5.84
CA VAL A 53 37.77 27.41 4.69
C VAL A 53 37.95 28.86 4.27
N LYS A 54 37.65 29.15 3.02
CA LYS A 54 37.71 30.48 2.42
C LYS A 54 36.41 30.80 1.69
N TYR A 55 35.80 31.94 2.00
CA TYR A 55 34.61 32.42 1.30
C TYR A 55 34.99 33.00 -0.06
N GLN A 56 34.06 32.90 -1.01
CA GLN A 56 34.24 33.54 -2.31
C GLN A 56 34.39 35.06 -2.14
N ASN A 57 35.39 35.65 -2.78
CA ASN A 57 35.75 37.08 -2.71
C ASN A 57 36.26 37.60 -1.36
N ASN A 58 36.58 36.71 -0.41
CA ASN A 58 37.25 37.07 0.84
C ASN A 58 38.71 36.61 0.79
N SER A 59 39.66 37.40 1.28
CA SER A 59 41.08 37.02 1.39
C SER A 59 41.35 36.07 2.55
N ASP A 60 40.51 36.11 3.59
CA ASP A 60 40.79 35.53 4.89
C ASP A 60 40.38 34.07 4.96
N PHE A 61 41.06 33.35 5.86
CA PHE A 61 40.76 31.96 6.19
C PHE A 61 40.03 31.87 7.52
N TYR A 62 39.07 30.96 7.59
CA TYR A 62 38.27 30.73 8.78
C TYR A 62 38.36 29.27 9.20
N ASP A 63 38.50 29.02 10.50
CA ASP A 63 38.44 27.67 11.07
C ASP A 63 36.96 27.32 11.35
N ARG A 64 36.51 26.16 10.85
CA ARG A 64 35.14 25.65 11.02
C ARG A 64 35.17 24.18 11.41
N SER A 65 34.19 23.74 12.19
CA SER A 65 34.00 22.31 12.44
C SER A 65 33.67 21.60 11.13
N ILE A 66 34.27 20.45 10.87
CA ILE A 66 33.94 19.66 9.67
C ILE A 66 32.51 19.12 9.75
N GLU A 67 31.97 18.94 10.94
CA GLU A 67 30.57 18.52 11.17
C GLU A 67 29.55 19.53 10.61
N ASP A 68 29.92 20.82 10.56
CA ASP A 68 29.08 21.89 10.02
C ASP A 68 29.20 22.05 8.50
N LEU A 69 30.14 21.32 7.87
CA LEU A 69 30.43 21.40 6.44
C LEU A 69 29.70 20.31 5.68
N ALA A 70 28.88 20.72 4.73
CA ALA A 70 28.24 19.82 3.78
C ALA A 70 29.08 19.69 2.51
N VAL A 71 29.41 18.47 2.10
CA VAL A 71 30.13 18.22 0.83
C VAL A 71 29.18 18.40 -0.35
N THR A 72 29.65 19.02 -1.45
CA THR A 72 28.84 19.29 -2.65
C THR A 72 28.90 18.17 -3.70
N SER A 73 29.30 16.97 -3.29
CA SER A 73 29.33 15.80 -4.17
C SER A 73 29.11 14.51 -3.38
N GLY A 74 28.72 13.45 -4.07
CA GLY A 74 28.45 12.14 -3.49
C GLY A 74 26.99 11.93 -3.07
N CYS A 75 26.77 10.87 -2.30
CA CYS A 75 25.45 10.42 -1.85
C CYS A 75 25.49 9.98 -0.38
N THR A 76 24.36 10.10 0.30
CA THR A 76 24.15 9.47 1.61
C THR A 76 24.05 7.94 1.44
N ARG A 77 24.14 7.21 2.56
CA ARG A 77 23.96 5.74 2.56
C ARG A 77 22.58 5.31 2.06
N ASN A 78 21.57 6.16 2.21
CA ASN A 78 20.19 5.91 1.80
C ASN A 78 19.92 6.35 0.36
N GLY A 79 20.97 6.64 -0.44
CA GLY A 79 20.85 6.96 -1.86
C GLY A 79 20.48 8.41 -2.18
N TYR A 80 20.51 9.33 -1.21
CA TYR A 80 20.26 10.75 -1.46
C TYR A 80 21.53 11.43 -1.96
N CYS A 81 21.53 11.86 -3.22
CA CYS A 81 22.72 12.40 -3.88
C CYS A 81 22.65 13.91 -4.08
N VAL A 82 23.82 14.57 -4.08
CA VAL A 82 23.89 15.98 -4.50
C VAL A 82 23.48 16.10 -5.98
N GLY A 83 22.66 17.12 -6.28
CA GLY A 83 22.04 17.36 -7.57
C GLY A 83 20.66 16.71 -7.74
N GLN A 84 20.27 15.80 -6.85
CA GLN A 84 18.97 15.13 -6.91
C GLN A 84 17.83 16.09 -6.51
N GLU A 85 16.74 16.09 -7.28
CA GLU A 85 15.48 16.71 -6.89
C GLU A 85 14.67 15.77 -6.01
N VAL A 86 14.10 16.31 -4.93
CA VAL A 86 13.27 15.60 -3.95
C VAL A 86 12.10 16.49 -3.52
N ILE A 87 11.07 15.91 -2.91
CA ILE A 87 9.97 16.66 -2.30
C ILE A 87 10.24 16.83 -0.81
N TYR A 88 10.18 18.07 -0.34
CA TYR A 88 10.13 18.40 1.07
C TYR A 88 8.85 19.19 1.36
N SER A 89 8.03 18.70 2.29
CA SER A 89 6.71 19.27 2.57
C SER A 89 5.89 19.37 1.27
N SER A 90 5.61 20.58 0.79
CA SER A 90 4.86 20.82 -0.46
C SER A 90 5.70 21.34 -1.64
N SER A 91 7.03 21.31 -1.53
CA SER A 91 7.93 21.92 -2.51
C SER A 91 8.93 20.94 -3.08
N LEU A 92 9.25 21.10 -4.37
CA LEU A 92 10.42 20.51 -4.98
C LEU A 92 11.67 21.26 -4.54
N VAL A 93 12.67 20.54 -4.07
CA VAL A 93 13.96 21.08 -3.63
C VAL A 93 15.09 20.25 -4.24
N THR A 94 16.24 20.87 -4.46
CA THR A 94 17.44 20.18 -4.94
C THR A 94 18.41 19.98 -3.79
N ILE A 95 18.95 18.78 -3.66
CA ILE A 95 20.02 18.48 -2.69
C ILE A 95 21.31 19.13 -3.20
N THR A 96 21.90 20.01 -2.41
CA THR A 96 23.11 20.75 -2.76
C THR A 96 24.32 20.33 -1.95
N GLY A 97 24.12 19.62 -0.83
CA GLY A 97 25.22 19.07 -0.06
C GLY A 97 24.83 18.03 0.97
N ILE A 98 25.80 17.28 1.45
CA ILE A 98 25.60 16.19 2.42
C ILE A 98 26.44 16.44 3.67
N MET A 99 25.82 16.38 4.84
CA MET A 99 26.45 16.57 6.14
C MET A 99 26.91 15.23 6.74
N GLN A 100 27.89 15.29 7.66
CA GLN A 100 28.46 14.08 8.27
C GLN A 100 27.45 13.23 9.07
N ASN A 101 26.42 13.87 9.61
CA ASN A 101 25.35 13.20 10.36
C ASN A 101 24.31 12.52 9.45
N GLY A 102 24.43 12.65 8.12
CA GLY A 102 23.50 12.10 7.15
C GLY A 102 22.37 13.06 6.75
N ASP A 103 22.27 14.23 7.37
CA ASP A 103 21.40 15.30 6.91
C ASP A 103 21.90 15.89 5.60
N VAL A 104 21.03 16.60 4.90
CA VAL A 104 21.36 17.21 3.63
C VAL A 104 21.05 18.70 3.63
N LYS A 105 21.85 19.44 2.86
CA LYS A 105 21.54 20.82 2.47
C LYS A 105 20.66 20.76 1.23
N VAL A 106 19.52 21.45 1.29
CA VAL A 106 18.59 21.58 0.17
C VAL A 106 18.42 23.04 -0.22
N GLN A 107 18.12 23.27 -1.49
CA GLN A 107 17.84 24.58 -2.04
C GLN A 107 16.46 24.55 -2.73
N TYR A 108 15.64 25.56 -2.44
CA TYR A 108 14.34 25.73 -3.10
C TYR A 108 14.51 26.39 -4.46
N ARG A 109 13.60 26.07 -5.40
CA ARG A 109 13.56 26.72 -6.70
C ARG A 109 13.44 28.24 -6.54
N ASN A 110 14.34 29.00 -7.16
CA ASN A 110 14.47 30.46 -7.08
C ASN A 110 14.92 31.04 -5.72
N ASN A 111 15.46 30.21 -4.82
CA ASN A 111 16.09 30.68 -3.59
C ASN A 111 17.58 30.31 -3.63
N SER A 112 18.45 31.26 -3.33
CA SER A 112 19.90 31.01 -3.23
C SER A 112 20.30 30.33 -1.91
N ASP A 113 19.46 30.41 -0.88
CA ASP A 113 19.78 29.91 0.45
C ASP A 113 19.73 28.38 0.53
N HIS A 114 20.60 27.83 1.38
CA HIS A 114 20.65 26.41 1.67
C HIS A 114 20.09 26.10 3.06
N TYR A 115 19.20 25.11 3.14
CA TYR A 115 18.55 24.72 4.38
C TYR A 115 18.94 23.28 4.76
N THR A 116 19.25 23.04 6.03
CA THR A 116 19.50 21.68 6.52
C THR A 116 18.18 20.96 6.72
N ARG A 117 18.07 19.75 6.17
CA ARG A 117 16.91 18.85 6.32
C ARG A 117 17.38 17.44 6.60
N LYS A 118 16.60 16.73 7.39
CA LYS A 118 16.82 15.30 7.59
C LYS A 118 16.38 14.54 6.35
N THR A 119 17.08 13.46 6.02
CA THR A 119 16.73 12.62 4.87
C THR A 119 15.40 11.88 5.06
N GLU A 120 15.00 11.61 6.30
CA GLU A 120 13.71 10.99 6.63
C GLU A 120 12.49 11.84 6.24
N ASP A 121 12.67 13.17 6.09
CA ASP A 121 11.60 14.10 5.72
C ASP A 121 11.48 14.30 4.19
N LEU A 122 12.37 13.67 3.41
CA LEU A 122 12.51 13.89 1.98
C LEU A 122 11.97 12.71 1.18
N ALA A 123 11.01 12.97 0.31
CA ALA A 123 10.51 11.96 -0.61
C ALA A 123 11.27 11.99 -1.94
N VAL A 124 11.80 10.85 -2.36
CA VAL A 124 12.48 10.69 -3.65
C VAL A 124 11.46 10.60 -4.80
N LEU A 125 11.82 11.13 -5.97
CA LEU A 125 10.94 11.25 -7.13
C LEU A 125 10.96 10.02 -8.06
N PHE A 126 11.46 8.88 -7.59
CA PHE A 126 11.56 7.65 -8.38
C PHE A 126 11.52 6.43 -7.47
N GLY A 127 11.28 5.27 -8.08
CA GLY A 127 11.21 3.98 -7.40
C GLY A 127 9.79 3.54 -7.10
N CYS A 128 9.71 2.42 -6.37
CA CYS A 128 8.48 1.80 -5.93
C CYS A 128 8.65 1.35 -4.48
N VAL A 129 7.54 1.26 -3.75
CA VAL A 129 7.48 0.65 -2.42
C VAL A 129 7.20 -0.85 -2.54
N ASP A 130 7.41 -1.61 -1.47
CA ASP A 130 7.23 -3.08 -1.46
C ASP A 130 5.79 -3.49 -1.77
N GLU A 131 4.85 -2.62 -1.44
CA GLU A 131 3.44 -2.71 -1.82
C GLU A 131 3.21 -2.56 -3.33
N GLY A 132 4.24 -2.41 -4.15
CA GLY A 132 4.11 -2.37 -5.61
C GLY A 132 3.61 -1.05 -6.19
N PHE A 133 3.45 -0.01 -5.35
CA PHE A 133 3.13 1.34 -5.81
C PHE A 133 4.41 2.10 -6.19
N CYS A 134 4.42 2.69 -7.38
CA CYS A 134 5.54 3.45 -7.92
C CYS A 134 5.25 4.94 -8.03
N VAL A 135 6.30 5.77 -8.07
CA VAL A 135 6.15 7.19 -8.41
C VAL A 135 5.57 7.35 -9.81
N GLY A 136 4.52 8.15 -9.94
CA GLY A 136 3.73 8.34 -11.17
C GLY A 136 2.44 7.54 -11.20
N ASP A 137 2.30 6.53 -10.35
CA ASP A 137 1.09 5.70 -10.32
C ASP A 137 -0.11 6.48 -9.80
N ARG A 138 -1.28 6.04 -10.28
CA ARG A 138 -2.57 6.49 -9.78
C ARG A 138 -3.08 5.45 -8.79
N ALA A 139 -3.66 5.93 -7.70
CA ALA A 139 -4.28 5.10 -6.69
C ALA A 139 -5.57 5.75 -6.21
N ILE A 140 -6.41 4.99 -5.52
CA ILE A 140 -7.58 5.52 -4.83
C ILE A 140 -7.30 5.49 -3.33
N TYR A 141 -7.52 6.61 -2.66
CA TYR A 141 -7.51 6.70 -1.20
C TYR A 141 -8.80 7.34 -0.73
N SER A 142 -9.44 6.71 0.26
CA SER A 142 -10.78 7.09 0.72
C SER A 142 -11.75 7.16 -0.50
N SER A 143 -12.34 8.33 -0.77
CA SER A 143 -13.24 8.62 -1.88
C SER A 143 -12.58 9.37 -3.05
N SER A 144 -11.25 9.46 -3.09
CA SER A 144 -10.55 10.30 -4.06
C SER A 144 -9.47 9.55 -4.85
N LEU A 145 -9.32 9.96 -6.10
CA LEU A 145 -8.21 9.54 -6.94
C LEU A 145 -6.98 10.43 -6.66
N ILE A 146 -5.85 9.79 -6.43
CA ILE A 146 -4.58 10.41 -6.11
C ILE A 146 -3.49 10.00 -7.10
N THR A 147 -2.38 10.72 -7.10
CA THR A 147 -1.16 10.37 -7.84
C THR A 147 0.03 10.37 -6.89
N ILE A 148 0.85 9.34 -6.99
CA ILE A 148 2.07 9.19 -6.18
C ILE A 148 3.16 10.03 -6.83
N HIS A 149 3.77 10.92 -6.05
CA HIS A 149 4.79 11.85 -6.51
C HIS A 149 6.15 11.63 -5.85
N GLY A 150 6.20 10.93 -4.73
CA GLY A 150 7.47 10.55 -4.14
C GLY A 150 7.34 9.46 -3.07
N ILE A 151 8.47 8.92 -2.67
CA ILE A 151 8.58 7.84 -1.70
C ILE A 151 9.53 8.26 -0.58
N HIS A 152 9.11 8.10 0.67
CA HIS A 152 9.97 8.32 1.83
C HIS A 152 10.77 7.07 2.18
N PRO A 153 11.90 7.21 2.92
CA PRO A 153 12.69 6.06 3.36
C PRO A 153 11.94 5.07 4.24
N ASN A 154 10.88 5.51 4.92
CA ASN A 154 10.05 4.68 5.78
C ASN A 154 8.96 3.89 5.02
N GLY A 155 8.92 3.98 3.69
CA GLY A 155 7.92 3.31 2.85
C GLY A 155 6.64 4.12 2.62
N ASN A 156 6.42 5.22 3.33
CA ASN A 156 5.26 6.08 3.06
C ASN A 156 5.41 6.78 1.70
N VAL A 157 4.26 7.06 1.07
CA VAL A 157 4.22 7.75 -0.22
C VAL A 157 3.74 9.19 -0.07
N LYS A 158 4.42 10.12 -0.77
CA LYS A 158 3.93 11.48 -1.02
C LYS A 158 2.94 11.44 -2.17
N VAL A 159 1.70 11.82 -1.90
CA VAL A 159 0.60 11.79 -2.86
C VAL A 159 0.01 13.18 -3.07
N ARG A 160 -0.61 13.38 -4.23
CA ARG A 160 -1.39 14.58 -4.54
C ARG A 160 -2.79 14.19 -4.98
N TYR A 161 -3.78 14.92 -4.49
CA TYR A 161 -5.17 14.77 -4.90
C TYR A 161 -5.43 15.48 -6.22
N ARG A 162 -6.37 14.95 -7.01
CA ARG A 162 -6.82 15.62 -8.23
C ARG A 162 -7.32 17.03 -7.91
N ASN A 163 -6.76 18.04 -8.57
CA ASN A 163 -7.05 19.47 -8.38
C ASN A 163 -6.57 20.08 -7.05
N ASN A 164 -5.67 19.43 -6.33
CA ASN A 164 -5.00 20.01 -5.17
C ASN A 164 -3.51 20.22 -5.50
N SER A 165 -2.95 21.36 -5.11
CA SER A 165 -1.51 21.64 -5.26
C SER A 165 -0.67 20.96 -4.18
N ASP A 166 -1.27 20.65 -3.03
CA ASP A 166 -0.58 20.18 -1.85
C ASP A 166 -0.24 18.69 -1.92
N TYR A 167 0.81 18.30 -1.19
CA TYR A 167 1.22 16.91 -1.05
C TYR A 167 0.89 16.39 0.35
N TYR A 168 0.53 15.13 0.43
CA TYR A 168 0.15 14.44 1.65
C TYR A 168 0.93 13.13 1.78
N ASP A 169 1.23 12.72 3.00
CA ASP A 169 1.86 11.43 3.26
C ASP A 169 0.78 10.37 3.50
N ARG A 170 0.91 9.20 2.88
CA ARG A 170 0.00 8.06 3.05
C ARG A 170 0.76 6.76 3.23
N ASP A 171 0.19 5.89 4.04
CA ASP A 171 0.60 4.49 4.12
C ASP A 171 0.12 3.78 2.83
N PRO A 172 1.01 3.15 2.05
CA PRO A 172 0.65 2.46 0.82
C PRO A 172 -0.41 1.37 1.00
N ARG A 173 -0.52 0.78 2.19
CA ARG A 173 -1.49 -0.29 2.49
C ARG A 173 -2.94 0.20 2.52
N GLU A 174 -3.14 1.51 2.68
CA GLU A 174 -4.47 2.14 2.66
C GLU A 174 -4.94 2.50 1.23
N LEU A 175 -4.09 2.26 0.24
CA LEU A 175 -4.33 2.61 -1.15
C LEU A 175 -4.97 1.44 -1.90
N ALA A 176 -5.81 1.79 -2.88
CA ALA A 176 -6.30 0.82 -3.86
C ALA A 176 -5.61 1.04 -5.22
N TYR A 177 -5.16 -0.05 -5.83
CA TYR A 177 -4.64 -0.07 -7.20
C TYR A 177 -5.76 0.26 -8.18
N THR A 178 -5.48 1.05 -9.21
CA THR A 178 -6.47 1.40 -10.26
C THR A 178 -6.42 0.48 -11.47
N THR A 179 -5.74 -0.67 -11.35
CA THR A 179 -5.56 -1.68 -12.38
C THR A 179 -5.36 -3.05 -11.73
N GLY A 180 -5.56 -4.11 -12.50
CA GLY A 180 -5.37 -5.48 -12.03
C GLY A 180 -6.63 -6.06 -11.41
N CYS A 181 -6.47 -7.23 -10.80
CA CYS A 181 -7.54 -8.00 -10.21
C CYS A 181 -7.12 -8.47 -8.81
N ASN A 182 -8.09 -8.72 -7.93
CA ASN A 182 -7.84 -9.34 -6.64
C ASN A 182 -7.79 -10.88 -6.74
N ASP A 183 -7.55 -11.56 -5.62
CA ASP A 183 -7.50 -13.03 -5.56
C ASP A 183 -8.83 -13.73 -5.85
N PHE A 184 -9.92 -12.95 -5.94
CA PHE A 184 -11.27 -13.42 -6.24
C PHE A 184 -11.67 -13.14 -7.70
N ASP A 185 -10.71 -12.81 -8.56
CA ASP A 185 -10.90 -12.47 -9.98
C ASP A 185 -11.80 -11.24 -10.24
N TYR A 186 -11.97 -10.35 -9.25
CA TYR A 186 -12.58 -9.05 -9.47
C TYR A 186 -11.54 -8.08 -10.02
N CYS A 187 -11.78 -7.57 -11.21
CA CYS A 187 -10.85 -6.69 -11.92
C CYS A 187 -11.34 -5.24 -11.93
N VAL A 188 -10.40 -4.29 -11.95
CA VAL A 188 -10.76 -2.89 -12.17
C VAL A 188 -11.37 -2.71 -13.54
N GLY A 189 -12.55 -2.10 -13.59
CA GLY A 189 -13.36 -1.91 -14.79
C GLY A 189 -14.61 -2.79 -14.83
N ASP A 190 -14.64 -3.87 -14.05
CA ASP A 190 -15.79 -4.77 -14.01
C ASP A 190 -17.03 -4.05 -13.49
N GLU A 191 -18.17 -4.36 -14.08
CA GLU A 191 -19.46 -4.00 -13.52
C GLU A 191 -19.88 -5.08 -12.51
N ALA A 192 -20.48 -4.70 -11.39
CA ALA A 192 -20.97 -5.62 -10.38
C ALA A 192 -22.27 -5.11 -9.77
N ILE A 193 -23.02 -6.01 -9.13
CA ILE A 193 -24.20 -5.67 -8.33
C ILE A 193 -23.82 -5.72 -6.86
N TYR A 194 -24.15 -4.64 -6.13
CA TYR A 194 -24.10 -4.57 -4.68
C TYR A 194 -25.51 -4.27 -4.16
N GLY A 195 -26.11 -5.22 -3.45
CA GLY A 195 -27.54 -5.16 -3.08
C GLY A 195 -28.42 -5.02 -4.32
N SER A 196 -29.07 -3.87 -4.49
CA SER A 196 -29.91 -3.54 -5.67
C SER A 196 -29.26 -2.58 -6.66
N SER A 197 -28.00 -2.16 -6.40
CA SER A 197 -27.32 -1.12 -7.18
C SER A 197 -26.26 -1.70 -8.10
N LEU A 198 -26.21 -1.18 -9.33
CA LEU A 198 -25.11 -1.42 -10.26
C LEU A 198 -23.92 -0.52 -9.91
N VAL A 199 -22.75 -1.13 -9.75
CA VAL A 199 -21.48 -0.48 -9.44
C VAL A 199 -20.41 -0.87 -10.45
N THR A 200 -19.37 -0.04 -10.58
CA THR A 200 -18.14 -0.38 -11.31
C THR A 200 -17.00 -0.50 -10.33
N ILE A 201 -16.20 -1.55 -10.45
CA ILE A 201 -14.96 -1.71 -9.67
C ILE A 201 -13.95 -0.71 -10.19
N ALA A 202 -13.54 0.20 -9.31
CA ALA A 202 -12.64 1.29 -9.61
C ALA A 202 -11.23 1.07 -9.05
N GLY A 203 -11.09 0.19 -8.05
CA GLY A 203 -9.78 -0.18 -7.53
C GLY A 203 -9.79 -1.42 -6.66
N ILE A 204 -8.61 -1.99 -6.45
CA ILE A 204 -8.37 -3.19 -5.66
C ILE A 204 -7.48 -2.85 -4.46
N GLN A 205 -7.86 -3.24 -3.26
CA GLN A 205 -7.06 -3.09 -2.05
C GLN A 205 -6.29 -4.38 -1.73
N GLN A 206 -5.24 -4.28 -0.91
CA GLN A 206 -4.38 -5.41 -0.56
C GLN A 206 -5.05 -6.48 0.30
N ASP A 207 -6.09 -6.10 1.04
CA ASP A 207 -6.94 -6.98 1.83
C ASP A 207 -8.03 -7.65 0.98
N ASN A 208 -7.88 -7.66 -0.34
CA ASN A 208 -8.84 -8.14 -1.35
C ASN A 208 -10.18 -7.40 -1.38
N ASN A 209 -10.38 -6.37 -0.56
CA ASN A 209 -11.51 -5.45 -0.70
C ASN A 209 -11.41 -4.67 -2.01
N VAL A 210 -12.55 -4.16 -2.47
CA VAL A 210 -12.60 -3.37 -3.69
C VAL A 210 -13.17 -1.98 -3.46
N LYS A 211 -12.61 -1.01 -4.18
CA LYS A 211 -13.19 0.32 -4.33
C LYS A 211 -14.22 0.27 -5.45
N VAL A 212 -15.48 0.51 -5.12
CA VAL A 212 -16.57 0.58 -6.10
C VAL A 212 -17.03 2.01 -6.31
N ARG A 213 -17.55 2.29 -7.51
CA ARG A 213 -18.19 3.55 -7.87
C ARG A 213 -19.60 3.27 -8.35
N TYR A 214 -20.58 3.91 -7.73
CA TYR A 214 -21.99 3.81 -8.13
C TYR A 214 -22.24 4.60 -9.42
N ARG A 215 -23.20 4.14 -10.23
CA ARG A 215 -23.63 4.88 -11.43
C ARG A 215 -24.10 6.28 -11.01
N ASN A 216 -23.55 7.32 -11.66
CA ASN A 216 -23.77 8.75 -11.39
C ASN A 216 -23.20 9.30 -10.07
N ASN A 217 -22.35 8.55 -9.37
CA ASN A 217 -21.61 9.06 -8.22
C ASN A 217 -20.11 9.23 -8.58
N SER A 218 -19.50 10.32 -8.13
CA SER A 218 -18.06 10.57 -8.27
C SER A 218 -17.23 9.85 -7.22
N ASP A 219 -17.86 9.46 -6.12
CA ASP A 219 -17.17 8.97 -4.93
C ASP A 219 -16.90 7.46 -5.03
N TYR A 220 -15.81 7.04 -4.38
CA TYR A 220 -15.43 5.64 -4.25
C TYR A 220 -15.77 5.12 -2.84
N TYR A 221 -16.28 3.90 -2.78
CA TYR A 221 -16.67 3.22 -1.54
C TYR A 221 -15.93 1.89 -1.44
N THR A 222 -15.43 1.55 -0.24
CA THR A 222 -14.84 0.22 0.00
C THR A 222 -15.96 -0.80 0.23
N ARG A 223 -15.87 -1.96 -0.42
CA ARG A 223 -16.74 -3.12 -0.20
C ARG A 223 -15.91 -4.39 -0.11
N ASP A 224 -16.42 -5.34 0.65
CA ASP A 224 -15.93 -6.70 0.57
C ASP A 224 -16.25 -7.24 -0.82
N ALA A 225 -15.24 -7.80 -1.49
CA ALA A 225 -15.41 -8.41 -2.79
C ALA A 225 -16.46 -9.55 -2.75
N MET A 226 -16.61 -10.23 -1.61
CA MET A 226 -17.57 -11.31 -1.42
C MET A 226 -19.03 -10.85 -1.42
N GLU A 227 -19.28 -9.56 -1.15
CA GLU A 227 -20.63 -8.96 -1.19
C GLU A 227 -21.09 -8.59 -2.60
N LEU A 228 -20.19 -8.69 -3.59
CA LEU A 228 -20.46 -8.31 -4.96
C LEU A 228 -20.88 -9.50 -5.84
N ALA A 229 -21.55 -9.17 -6.93
CA ALA A 229 -21.81 -10.11 -8.03
C ALA A 229 -21.38 -9.47 -9.36
N ILE A 230 -20.29 -9.97 -9.96
CA ILE A 230 -19.77 -9.47 -11.24
C ILE A 230 -20.80 -9.68 -12.36
N LEU A 231 -20.94 -8.68 -13.22
CA LEU A 231 -21.61 -8.73 -14.51
C LEU A 231 -20.51 -8.84 -15.58
N ASP A 232 -20.40 -10.00 -16.22
CA ASP A 232 -19.48 -10.18 -17.33
C ASP A 232 -19.86 -9.21 -18.46
N THR A 233 -18.91 -8.33 -18.78
CA THR A 233 -19.02 -7.30 -19.82
C THR A 233 -18.05 -7.55 -20.98
N SER A 234 -17.43 -8.73 -21.05
CA SER A 234 -16.60 -9.10 -22.19
C SER A 234 -17.46 -9.35 -23.42
N GLY A 235 -17.58 -8.33 -24.28
CA GLY A 235 -18.40 -8.34 -25.49
C GLY A 235 -18.05 -9.43 -26.51
N ARG A 236 -18.56 -10.65 -26.30
CA ARG A 236 -19.02 -11.53 -27.37
C ARG A 236 -20.54 -11.47 -27.40
N GLN A 237 -21.07 -10.94 -28.49
CA GLN A 237 -22.50 -10.94 -28.78
C GLN A 237 -23.07 -12.35 -28.61
N SER A 238 -24.08 -12.52 -27.75
CA SER A 238 -25.39 -12.96 -28.24
C SER A 238 -26.50 -12.77 -27.22
N ASP A 239 -27.65 -12.42 -27.76
CA ASP A 239 -28.97 -12.51 -27.18
C ASP A 239 -29.20 -13.76 -26.30
N PHE A 240 -29.98 -13.55 -25.24
CA PHE A 240 -30.75 -14.57 -24.53
C PHE A 240 -29.98 -15.79 -24.00
N ARG A 241 -29.30 -15.62 -22.85
CA ARG A 241 -29.17 -16.60 -21.75
C ARG A 241 -28.27 -15.99 -20.67
N ARG A 242 -28.85 -15.18 -19.77
CA ARG A 242 -28.19 -14.76 -18.54
C ARG A 242 -27.78 -16.03 -17.80
N TYR A 243 -26.61 -16.03 -17.16
CA TYR A 243 -26.09 -17.05 -16.23
C TYR A 243 -24.90 -17.94 -16.68
N PRO A 244 -24.79 -18.50 -17.90
CA PRO A 244 -23.67 -19.42 -18.20
C PRO A 244 -22.32 -18.75 -18.48
N GLU A 245 -22.26 -17.44 -18.76
CA GLU A 245 -21.02 -16.78 -19.24
C GLU A 245 -20.33 -15.90 -18.19
N LEU A 246 -20.84 -15.79 -16.95
CA LEU A 246 -20.27 -14.94 -15.88
C LEU A 246 -18.87 -15.33 -15.34
N GLY A 247 -18.08 -16.17 -16.02
CA GLY A 247 -16.80 -16.66 -15.46
C GLY A 247 -16.97 -17.28 -14.07
N TYR A 248 -18.17 -17.80 -13.79
CA TYR A 248 -18.64 -18.15 -12.47
C TYR A 248 -17.93 -19.43 -12.03
N SER A 249 -16.87 -19.34 -11.23
CA SER A 249 -16.37 -20.51 -10.50
C SER A 249 -17.36 -20.81 -9.37
N PHE A 250 -18.50 -21.38 -9.75
CA PHE A 250 -19.56 -21.84 -8.84
C PHE A 250 -18.96 -22.66 -7.70
N LYS A 251 -17.96 -23.48 -8.05
CA LYS A 251 -17.14 -24.26 -7.14
C LYS A 251 -16.40 -23.40 -6.13
N ALA A 252 -15.60 -22.43 -6.58
CA ALA A 252 -14.82 -21.58 -5.66
C ALA A 252 -15.73 -20.77 -4.75
N ARG A 253 -16.85 -20.24 -5.26
CA ARG A 253 -17.81 -19.48 -4.45
C ARG A 253 -18.50 -20.35 -3.40
N ALA A 254 -19.00 -21.53 -3.77
CA ALA A 254 -19.62 -22.46 -2.82
C ALA A 254 -18.60 -22.96 -1.78
N LEU A 255 -17.35 -23.15 -2.20
CA LEU A 255 -16.25 -23.57 -1.31
C LEU A 255 -15.91 -22.48 -0.30
N ASN A 256 -15.66 -21.26 -0.75
CA ASN A 256 -15.33 -20.12 0.10
C ASN A 256 -16.46 -19.83 1.09
N LEU A 257 -17.71 -19.89 0.63
CA LEU A 257 -18.88 -19.72 1.49
C LEU A 257 -18.93 -20.80 2.58
N ALA A 258 -18.71 -22.07 2.21
CA ALA A 258 -18.66 -23.15 3.17
C ALA A 258 -17.52 -22.98 4.20
N GLU A 259 -16.35 -22.54 3.76
CA GLU A 259 -15.19 -22.31 4.63
C GLU A 259 -15.40 -21.13 5.59
N SER A 260 -15.94 -20.02 5.08
CA SER A 260 -16.30 -18.84 5.86
C SER A 260 -17.30 -19.21 6.96
N LEU A 261 -18.38 -19.92 6.64
CA LEU A 261 -19.36 -20.38 7.64
C LEU A 261 -18.73 -21.33 8.67
N ILE A 262 -17.83 -22.24 8.28
CA ILE A 262 -17.12 -23.11 9.24
C ILE A 262 -16.25 -22.29 10.19
N GLN A 263 -15.58 -21.26 9.69
CA GLN A 263 -14.74 -20.40 10.51
C GLN A 263 -15.58 -19.56 11.47
N HIS A 264 -16.67 -18.95 10.98
CA HIS A 264 -17.57 -18.13 11.79
C HIS A 264 -18.24 -18.98 12.88
N THR A 265 -18.83 -20.12 12.53
CA THR A 265 -19.48 -21.01 13.52
C THR A 265 -18.53 -21.38 14.67
N ARG A 266 -17.24 -21.59 14.40
CA ARG A 266 -16.22 -21.83 15.45
C ARG A 266 -15.93 -20.60 16.31
N SER A 267 -15.93 -19.40 15.74
CA SER A 267 -15.67 -18.18 16.52
C SER A 267 -16.79 -17.82 17.47
N ILE A 268 -18.03 -18.24 17.19
CA ILE A 268 -19.18 -17.92 18.03
C ILE A 268 -19.44 -18.93 19.16
N GLU A 269 -18.91 -20.17 19.08
CA GLU A 269 -19.16 -21.25 20.04
C GLU A 269 -19.04 -20.82 21.53
N GLY A 270 -18.10 -19.92 21.85
CA GLY A 270 -17.90 -19.42 23.21
C GLY A 270 -18.97 -18.47 23.75
N TYR A 271 -19.91 -18.05 22.90
CA TYR A 271 -20.95 -17.05 23.21
C TYR A 271 -22.37 -17.64 23.24
N LEU A 272 -22.51 -18.93 22.94
CA LEU A 272 -23.80 -19.58 22.76
C LEU A 272 -24.25 -20.34 24.02
N THR A 273 -25.57 -20.43 24.19
CA THR A 273 -26.20 -21.39 25.10
C THR A 273 -26.19 -22.79 24.48
N ASN A 274 -26.34 -23.83 25.32
CA ASN A 274 -26.40 -25.23 24.86
C ASN A 274 -27.49 -25.48 23.80
N SER A 275 -28.58 -24.72 23.80
CA SER A 275 -29.63 -24.86 22.78
C SER A 275 -29.26 -24.22 21.45
N GLU A 276 -28.58 -23.07 21.47
CA GLU A 276 -28.14 -22.36 20.26
C GLU A 276 -26.94 -23.05 19.61
N GLU A 277 -26.07 -23.64 20.43
CA GLU A 277 -24.93 -24.44 19.97
C GLU A 277 -25.37 -25.57 19.04
N VAL A 278 -26.53 -26.21 19.31
CA VAL A 278 -27.08 -27.28 18.46
C VAL A 278 -27.39 -26.79 17.03
N ASP A 279 -27.96 -25.59 16.90
CA ASP A 279 -28.31 -25.03 15.59
C ASP A 279 -27.07 -24.55 14.82
N ILE A 280 -26.11 -23.95 15.53
CA ILE A 280 -24.83 -23.53 14.96
C ILE A 280 -23.98 -24.75 14.52
N ASP A 281 -23.97 -25.83 15.31
CA ASP A 281 -23.33 -27.09 14.93
C ASP A 281 -23.98 -27.74 13.73
N ALA A 282 -25.31 -27.64 13.60
CA ALA A 282 -26.02 -28.11 12.42
C ALA A 282 -25.58 -27.34 11.18
N ILE A 283 -25.46 -26.00 11.24
CA ILE A 283 -24.96 -25.16 10.14
C ILE A 283 -23.53 -25.57 9.76
N LYS A 284 -22.64 -25.67 10.76
CA LYS A 284 -21.25 -26.09 10.58
C LYS A 284 -21.15 -27.46 9.91
N SER A 285 -21.97 -28.42 10.35
CA SER A 285 -22.05 -29.76 9.75
C SER A 285 -22.47 -29.72 8.28
N LYS A 286 -23.50 -28.93 7.94
CA LYS A 286 -23.93 -28.74 6.55
C LYS A 286 -22.88 -28.03 5.68
N ALA A 287 -22.18 -27.04 6.23
CA ALA A 287 -21.08 -26.37 5.54
C ALA A 287 -19.90 -27.31 5.27
N ILE A 288 -19.51 -28.15 6.25
CA ILE A 288 -18.50 -29.20 6.07
C ILE A 288 -18.93 -30.18 4.97
N ARG A 289 -20.21 -30.58 4.95
CA ARG A 289 -20.75 -31.46 3.91
C ARG A 289 -20.66 -30.82 2.53
N LEU A 290 -21.03 -29.55 2.38
CA LEU A 290 -20.92 -28.82 1.12
C LEU A 290 -19.47 -28.79 0.62
N ARG A 291 -18.54 -28.36 1.48
CA ARG A 291 -17.10 -28.36 1.19
C ARG A 291 -16.59 -29.75 0.78
N SER A 292 -16.99 -30.79 1.49
CA SER A 292 -16.59 -32.17 1.19
C SER A 292 -17.09 -32.62 -0.18
N LYS A 293 -18.34 -32.30 -0.55
CA LYS A 293 -18.90 -32.61 -1.87
C LYS A 293 -18.17 -31.87 -2.99
N ILE A 294 -17.79 -30.61 -2.76
CA ILE A 294 -17.00 -29.83 -3.71
C ILE A 294 -15.59 -30.43 -3.91
N ASN A 295 -14.89 -30.73 -2.82
CA ASN A 295 -13.51 -31.23 -2.88
C ASN A 295 -13.42 -32.66 -3.43
N SER A 296 -14.45 -33.48 -3.21
CA SER A 296 -14.56 -34.82 -3.80
C SER A 296 -15.02 -34.81 -5.26
N GLN A 297 -15.21 -33.64 -5.87
CA GLN A 297 -15.73 -33.50 -7.24
C GLN A 297 -17.06 -34.24 -7.42
N ALA A 298 -17.93 -34.20 -6.41
CA ALA A 298 -19.26 -34.78 -6.48
C ALA A 298 -20.07 -34.16 -7.62
N SER A 299 -21.16 -34.80 -8.05
CA SER A 299 -21.99 -34.24 -9.13
C SER A 299 -22.62 -32.90 -8.73
N ILE A 300 -22.91 -32.03 -9.70
CA ILE A 300 -23.56 -30.73 -9.42
C ILE A 300 -24.91 -30.90 -8.71
N SER A 301 -25.63 -31.98 -8.97
CA SER A 301 -26.87 -32.31 -8.26
C SER A 301 -26.62 -32.55 -6.78
N GLU A 302 -25.54 -33.24 -6.42
CA GLU A 302 -25.18 -33.48 -5.03
C GLU A 302 -24.68 -32.21 -4.34
N VAL A 303 -23.90 -31.38 -5.04
CA VAL A 303 -23.45 -30.07 -4.54
C VAL A 303 -24.66 -29.16 -4.31
N ARG A 304 -25.59 -29.10 -5.27
CA ARG A 304 -26.87 -28.38 -5.15
C ARG A 304 -27.66 -28.85 -3.93
N THR A 305 -27.83 -30.16 -3.75
CA THR A 305 -28.54 -30.70 -2.58
C THR A 305 -27.86 -30.28 -1.28
N ALA A 306 -26.53 -30.34 -1.21
CA ALA A 306 -25.78 -29.89 -0.03
C ALA A 306 -25.94 -28.37 0.22
N MET A 307 -25.94 -27.54 -0.83
CA MET A 307 -26.22 -26.12 -0.74
C MET A 307 -27.64 -25.84 -0.24
N PHE A 308 -28.63 -26.56 -0.76
CA PHE A 308 -30.02 -26.39 -0.36
C PHE A 308 -30.23 -26.78 1.11
N GLU A 309 -29.64 -27.88 1.56
CA GLU A 309 -29.68 -28.27 2.98
C GLU A 309 -29.01 -27.22 3.88
N LEU A 310 -27.88 -26.65 3.45
CA LEU A 310 -27.19 -25.59 4.19
C LEU A 310 -28.03 -24.31 4.24
N TRP A 311 -28.62 -23.91 3.10
CA TRP A 311 -29.51 -22.76 3.02
C TRP A 311 -30.74 -22.93 3.92
N GLN A 312 -31.37 -24.11 3.93
CA GLN A 312 -32.49 -24.40 4.82
C GLN A 312 -32.08 -24.27 6.29
N GLN A 313 -30.90 -24.77 6.66
CA GLN A 313 -30.42 -24.66 8.03
C GLN A 313 -30.16 -23.20 8.42
N LEU A 314 -29.62 -22.39 7.51
CA LEU A 314 -29.46 -20.95 7.73
C LEU A 314 -30.82 -20.25 7.90
N GLN A 315 -31.84 -20.62 7.12
CA GLN A 315 -33.20 -20.06 7.26
C GLN A 315 -33.83 -20.37 8.62
N LEU A 316 -33.65 -21.59 9.12
CA LEU A 316 -34.11 -21.96 10.45
C LEU A 316 -33.38 -21.16 11.54
N ALA A 317 -32.11 -20.81 11.31
CA ALA A 317 -31.31 -20.05 12.24
C ALA A 317 -31.61 -18.54 12.26
N ASN A 318 -32.38 -18.01 11.30
CA ASN A 318 -32.66 -16.56 11.19
C ASN A 318 -33.30 -15.99 12.46
N TYR A 319 -34.19 -16.74 13.12
CA TYR A 319 -34.84 -16.30 14.37
C TYR A 319 -33.81 -15.97 15.46
N TYR A 320 -32.74 -16.76 15.56
CA TYR A 320 -31.69 -16.53 16.56
C TYR A 320 -30.85 -15.30 16.23
N PHE A 321 -30.60 -15.02 14.95
CA PHE A 321 -29.82 -13.84 14.57
C PHE A 321 -30.58 -12.55 14.81
N ASP A 322 -31.90 -12.54 14.56
CA ASP A 322 -32.74 -11.38 14.86
C ASP A 322 -32.77 -11.05 16.37
N GLU A 323 -32.68 -12.05 17.26
CA GLU A 323 -32.59 -11.85 18.71
C GLU A 323 -31.17 -11.58 19.22
N ALA A 324 -30.14 -12.07 18.52
CA ALA A 324 -28.73 -11.95 18.90
C ALA A 324 -28.05 -10.64 18.46
N MET A 325 -28.65 -9.90 17.52
CA MET A 325 -28.17 -8.61 16.95
C MET A 325 -28.19 -7.41 17.93
N GLU A 326 -28.16 -7.64 19.24
CA GLU A 326 -28.08 -6.57 20.25
C GLU A 326 -26.66 -6.38 20.83
N THR A 327 -25.65 -7.08 20.31
CA THR A 327 -24.25 -6.93 20.77
C THR A 327 -23.26 -6.81 19.60
N ASP A 328 -22.35 -5.83 19.66
CA ASP A 328 -21.45 -5.43 18.55
C ASP A 328 -20.67 -6.59 17.90
N ASN A 329 -20.30 -7.63 18.65
CA ASN A 329 -19.56 -8.79 18.10
C ASN A 329 -20.45 -9.81 17.38
N LEU A 330 -21.75 -9.83 17.67
CA LEU A 330 -22.74 -10.70 17.04
C LEU A 330 -23.32 -10.07 15.76
N ASP A 331 -23.23 -8.75 15.61
CA ASP A 331 -23.70 -8.03 14.41
C ASP A 331 -22.92 -8.45 13.15
N TRP A 332 -21.59 -8.48 13.24
CA TRP A 332 -20.73 -8.95 12.13
C TRP A 332 -21.04 -10.41 11.76
N PHE A 333 -21.37 -11.24 12.76
CA PHE A 333 -21.75 -12.63 12.54
C PHE A 333 -23.09 -12.72 11.81
N ALA A 334 -24.10 -12.02 12.29
CA ALA A 334 -25.43 -11.98 11.68
C ALA A 334 -25.35 -11.49 10.22
N GLU A 335 -24.56 -10.44 9.95
CA GLU A 335 -24.33 -9.91 8.60
C GLU A 335 -23.68 -10.97 7.68
N SER A 336 -22.66 -11.67 8.15
CA SER A 336 -22.01 -12.74 7.39
C SER A 336 -22.97 -13.90 7.09
N PHE A 337 -23.84 -14.25 8.05
CA PHE A 337 -24.84 -15.30 7.90
C PHE A 337 -25.92 -14.94 6.88
N LEU A 338 -26.47 -13.72 6.96
CA LEU A 338 -27.45 -13.22 6.00
C LEU A 338 -26.86 -13.14 4.58
N THR A 339 -25.61 -12.68 4.47
CA THR A 339 -24.87 -12.61 3.19
C THR A 339 -24.65 -14.00 2.60
N SER A 340 -24.27 -14.98 3.43
CA SER A 340 -24.10 -16.37 3.03
C SER A 340 -25.43 -17.01 2.60
N GLN A 341 -26.51 -16.73 3.33
CA GLN A 341 -27.85 -17.19 2.99
C GLN A 341 -28.32 -16.64 1.65
N TYR A 342 -28.16 -15.34 1.42
CA TYR A 342 -28.50 -14.70 0.15
C TYR A 342 -27.69 -15.29 -1.01
N SER A 343 -26.37 -15.42 -0.83
CA SER A 343 -25.48 -16.02 -1.82
C SER A 343 -25.87 -17.45 -2.18
N LEU A 344 -26.19 -18.29 -1.19
CA LEU A 344 -26.66 -19.66 -1.43
C LEU A 344 -27.97 -19.68 -2.20
N ASN A 345 -28.93 -18.82 -1.84
CA ASN A 345 -30.22 -18.75 -2.51
C ASN A 345 -30.06 -18.40 -4.00
N GLU A 346 -29.24 -17.41 -4.31
CA GLU A 346 -28.96 -17.03 -5.71
C GLU A 346 -28.25 -18.15 -6.48
N MET A 347 -27.30 -18.85 -5.84
CA MET A 347 -26.63 -20.00 -6.45
C MET A 347 -27.59 -21.18 -6.69
N ILE A 348 -28.54 -21.44 -5.79
CA ILE A 348 -29.56 -22.48 -5.97
C ILE A 348 -30.51 -22.08 -7.10
N ARG A 349 -31.01 -20.84 -7.09
CA ARG A 349 -31.93 -20.32 -8.10
C ARG A 349 -31.34 -20.39 -9.50
N PHE A 350 -30.07 -20.03 -9.63
CA PHE A 350 -29.29 -20.20 -10.86
C PHE A 350 -29.35 -21.64 -11.38
N LEU A 351 -29.06 -22.62 -10.52
CA LEU A 351 -29.05 -24.03 -10.92
C LEU A 351 -30.44 -24.54 -11.30
N ASP A 352 -31.48 -23.99 -10.69
CA ASP A 352 -32.86 -24.44 -10.88
C ASP A 352 -33.54 -23.85 -12.10
N GLN A 353 -33.29 -22.57 -12.37
CA GLN A 353 -34.07 -21.78 -13.31
C GLN A 353 -33.29 -21.48 -14.59
N ASP A 354 -31.97 -21.34 -14.48
CA ASP A 354 -31.19 -20.67 -15.51
C ASP A 354 -30.08 -21.55 -16.12
N PHE A 355 -29.59 -22.54 -15.39
CA PHE A 355 -28.55 -23.43 -15.87
C PHE A 355 -29.08 -24.47 -16.88
N SER A 356 -28.77 -24.26 -18.15
CA SER A 356 -29.08 -25.19 -19.26
C SER A 356 -27.83 -25.89 -19.86
N GLY A 357 -26.65 -25.66 -19.27
CA GLY A 357 -25.36 -26.17 -19.74
C GLY A 357 -25.07 -27.63 -19.36
N HIS A 358 -23.97 -28.18 -19.88
CA HIS A 358 -23.48 -29.50 -19.45
C HIS A 358 -22.78 -29.36 -18.10
N GLN A 359 -23.01 -30.31 -17.18
CA GLN A 359 -22.54 -30.25 -15.79
C GLN A 359 -21.02 -30.02 -15.63
N SER A 360 -20.21 -30.40 -16.63
CA SER A 360 -18.76 -30.20 -16.66
C SER A 360 -18.31 -28.75 -16.87
N GLN A 361 -19.22 -27.83 -17.23
CA GLN A 361 -18.91 -26.41 -17.48
C GLN A 361 -18.91 -25.55 -16.21
N LEU A 362 -19.36 -26.10 -15.08
CA LEU A 362 -19.32 -25.46 -13.77
C LEU A 362 -18.11 -25.91 -12.91
N TYR A 363 -17.25 -26.78 -13.46
CA TYR A 363 -16.10 -27.40 -12.81
C TYR A 363 -14.77 -26.96 -13.39
#